data_AF-A0A8T4SXT9-F1
#
_entry.id   AF-A0A8T4SXT9-F1
#
_cell.length_a   1.000
_cell.length_b   1.000
_cell.length_c   1.000
_cell.angle_alpha   90.00
_cell.angle_beta   90.00
_cell.angle_gamma   90.00
#
_symmetry.space_group_name_H-M   'P 1'
#
loop_
_entity.id
_entity.type
_entity.pdbx_description
1 polymer ?
#
loop_
_entity_poly.entity_id
_entity_poly.type
_entity_poly.pdbx_seq_one_letter_code
_entity_poly.pdbx_strand_id
1 'polypeptide(L)'
;MALNPKDVDVNRIIKKYEGKLGGQLGTQENQELEAFSREYSIFKKEFLAKGLTKYENYCRKAENIIKVEPGKKDLPRLEMAIETAHLDVSPMGVMSFAVLTGIFVVFLGLLIGVLSFAFTGTIKIFFPLFFILIGIIGVIPLSKLPIFLANKWRLKASNQMVLCILYVVMYMRHTSNLEHAIRFAAQHIGMPLALDLRKVFWDIETGKFHTIKESIDSYLENWRGYNDEFIESFHLIESSLYETTEDRRVELLDKALNVILEGTYERMLHYAHDLKSPITILHMLGVVLPILGLVVFPLLSAFAGGVIKWYHLAMLYNIILPMIVFFVGTNILAKRPTGYGEAEIDINSPQFKQYRFYRLKLGVKEVLINPLYLVLPILFVFLLFGFLPLLIFWANPTYDLEIGTLRLLDYKCTGEQCTGPYGLGALILSLLIPLGIALAMGLYYKIKTKELI
;
A
#
# COMPACT_ATOMS: atom_id res chain seq x y z
N MET A 1 57.20 44.14 -22.83
CA MET A 1 57.41 42.80 -23.40
C MET A 1 56.27 42.56 -24.37
N ALA A 2 56.48 42.82 -25.66
CA ALA A 2 55.44 42.74 -26.66
C ALA A 2 55.12 41.26 -26.94
N LEU A 3 53.89 40.83 -26.65
CA LEU A 3 53.41 39.49 -26.96
C LEU A 3 53.51 39.26 -28.47
N ASN A 4 54.08 38.11 -28.84
CA ASN A 4 54.29 37.69 -30.23
C ASN A 4 52.94 37.62 -30.96
N PRO A 5 52.78 38.21 -32.17
CA PRO A 5 51.51 38.28 -32.88
C PRO A 5 50.84 36.91 -33.14
N LYS A 6 51.61 35.81 -33.13
CA LYS A 6 51.06 34.44 -33.22
C LYS A 6 50.33 33.98 -31.95
N ASP A 7 50.74 34.43 -30.76
CA ASP A 7 50.14 34.00 -29.48
C ASP A 7 48.80 34.71 -29.20
N VAL A 8 48.62 35.92 -29.77
CA VAL A 8 47.36 36.68 -29.69
C VAL A 8 46.26 36.01 -30.51
N ASP A 9 46.62 35.42 -31.66
CA ASP A 9 45.67 34.77 -32.56
C ASP A 9 45.21 33.39 -32.01
N VAL A 10 46.14 32.62 -31.43
CA VAL A 10 45.83 31.35 -30.76
C VAL A 10 44.90 31.56 -29.57
N ASN A 11 45.18 32.55 -28.70
CA ASN A 11 44.31 32.85 -27.55
C ASN A 11 42.91 33.33 -27.98
N ARG A 12 42.81 34.03 -29.11
CA ARG A 12 41.53 34.47 -29.67
C ARG A 12 40.74 33.30 -30.26
N ILE A 13 41.42 32.33 -30.87
CA ILE A 13 40.81 31.09 -31.37
C ILE A 13 40.33 30.22 -30.20
N ILE A 14 41.14 30.04 -29.15
CA ILE A 14 40.76 29.30 -27.94
C ILE A 14 39.53 29.92 -27.28
N LYS A 15 39.51 31.24 -27.02
CA LYS A 15 38.32 31.93 -26.47
C LYS A 15 37.08 31.77 -27.34
N LYS A 16 37.23 31.76 -28.66
CA LYS A 16 36.10 31.59 -29.60
C LYS A 16 35.55 30.17 -29.55
N TYR A 17 36.40 29.16 -29.40
CA TYR A 17 35.98 27.76 -29.27
C TYR A 17 35.48 27.42 -27.86
N GLU A 18 36.08 27.98 -26.80
CA GLU A 18 35.53 27.91 -25.43
C GLU A 18 34.14 28.53 -25.34
N GLY A 19 33.92 29.71 -25.95
CA GLY A 19 32.59 30.34 -25.97
C GLY A 19 31.56 29.53 -26.77
N LYS A 20 31.98 28.89 -27.87
CA LYS A 20 31.10 27.99 -28.66
C LYS A 20 30.81 26.68 -27.92
N LEU A 21 31.82 26.07 -27.29
CA LEU A 21 31.67 24.84 -26.51
C LEU A 21 30.84 25.08 -25.25
N GLY A 22 31.09 26.18 -24.52
CA GLY A 22 30.28 26.57 -23.36
C GLY A 22 28.83 26.87 -23.74
N GLY A 23 28.60 27.50 -24.89
CA GLY A 23 27.24 27.70 -25.41
C GLY A 23 26.54 26.38 -25.80
N GLN A 24 27.25 25.46 -26.46
CA GLN A 24 26.68 24.17 -26.86
C GLN A 24 26.43 23.22 -25.68
N LEU A 25 27.35 23.16 -24.72
CA LEU A 25 27.22 22.38 -23.49
C LEU A 25 26.07 22.90 -22.62
N GLY A 26 25.99 24.21 -22.39
CA GLY A 26 24.88 24.79 -21.62
C GLY A 26 23.51 24.64 -22.30
N THR A 27 23.46 24.60 -23.63
CA THR A 27 22.20 24.36 -24.36
C THR A 27 21.78 22.87 -24.30
N GLN A 28 22.72 21.93 -24.39
CA GLN A 28 22.44 20.50 -24.21
C GLN A 28 22.03 20.17 -22.79
N GLU A 29 22.73 20.73 -21.79
CA GLU A 29 22.44 20.51 -20.37
C GLU A 29 21.03 21.01 -20.00
N ASN A 30 20.64 22.20 -20.47
CA ASN A 30 19.28 22.72 -20.28
C ASN A 30 18.21 21.87 -20.99
N GLN A 31 18.48 21.35 -22.20
CA GLN A 31 17.53 20.48 -22.92
C GLN A 31 17.35 19.12 -22.24
N GLU A 32 18.41 18.55 -21.68
CA GLU A 32 18.36 17.30 -20.93
C GLU A 32 17.63 17.47 -19.58
N LEU A 33 17.84 18.59 -18.90
CA LEU A 33 17.09 18.97 -17.69
C LEU A 33 15.59 19.09 -18.00
N GLU A 34 15.22 19.89 -19.00
CA GLU A 34 13.82 20.05 -19.43
C GLU A 34 13.17 18.72 -19.81
N ALA A 35 13.92 17.81 -20.46
CA ALA A 35 13.42 16.47 -20.79
C ALA A 35 13.18 15.63 -19.52
N PHE A 36 14.09 15.68 -18.55
CA PHE A 36 14.02 14.93 -17.29
C PHE A 36 12.86 15.38 -16.39
N SER A 37 12.60 16.68 -16.34
CA SER A 37 11.46 17.28 -15.66
C SER A 37 10.13 17.03 -16.37
N ARG A 38 10.13 17.07 -17.70
CA ARG A 38 8.96 16.67 -18.49
C ARG A 38 8.60 15.21 -18.24
N GLU A 39 9.60 14.33 -18.17
CA GLU A 39 9.42 12.93 -17.75
C GLU A 39 8.80 12.85 -16.36
N TYR A 40 9.28 13.62 -15.37
CA TYR A 40 8.66 13.67 -14.04
C TYR A 40 7.16 14.03 -14.10
N SER A 41 6.78 15.06 -14.86
CA SER A 41 5.39 15.52 -14.94
C SER A 41 4.45 14.53 -15.65
N ILE A 42 4.91 13.92 -16.75
CA ILE A 42 4.17 12.90 -17.49
C ILE A 42 4.02 11.66 -16.61
N PHE A 43 5.10 11.29 -15.92
CA PHE A 43 5.14 10.11 -15.08
C PHE A 43 4.33 10.26 -13.79
N LYS A 44 4.37 11.44 -13.14
CA LYS A 44 3.46 11.81 -12.05
C LYS A 44 2.01 11.61 -12.47
N LYS A 45 1.66 12.02 -13.70
CA LYS A 45 0.32 11.82 -14.27
C LYS A 45 0.02 10.36 -14.65
N GLU A 46 0.99 9.52 -14.96
CA GLU A 46 0.73 8.14 -15.38
C GLU A 46 0.74 7.12 -14.24
N PHE A 47 1.67 7.24 -13.29
CA PHE A 47 1.88 6.29 -12.21
C PHE A 47 1.07 6.60 -10.96
N LEU A 48 1.08 7.85 -10.50
CA LEU A 48 0.32 8.24 -9.30
C LEU A 48 -1.20 8.33 -9.60
N ALA A 49 -1.57 8.72 -10.82
CA ALA A 49 -2.98 8.99 -11.15
C ALA A 49 -3.89 7.75 -11.32
N LYS A 50 -3.38 6.51 -11.35
CA LYS A 50 -4.26 5.34 -11.56
C LYS A 50 -4.70 4.64 -10.27
N GLY A 51 -3.85 4.64 -9.24
CA GLY A 51 -4.13 3.94 -7.97
C GLY A 51 -4.66 4.87 -6.86
N LEU A 52 -4.10 6.08 -6.76
CA LEU A 52 -4.38 7.04 -5.69
C LEU A 52 -5.62 7.89 -5.96
N THR A 53 -5.99 8.05 -7.23
CA THR A 53 -7.14 8.89 -7.65
C THR A 53 -8.47 8.49 -7.04
N LYS A 54 -8.71 7.21 -6.72
CA LYS A 54 -9.98 6.83 -6.07
C LYS A 54 -10.07 7.41 -4.67
N TYR A 55 -8.99 7.29 -3.89
CA TYR A 55 -8.91 7.85 -2.55
C TYR A 55 -8.97 9.38 -2.58
N GLU A 56 -8.18 10.00 -3.46
CA GLU A 56 -8.18 11.47 -3.65
C GLU A 56 -9.57 12.00 -4.02
N ASN A 57 -10.27 11.31 -4.94
CA ASN A 57 -11.64 11.66 -5.31
C ASN A 57 -12.62 11.54 -4.15
N TYR A 58 -12.47 10.53 -3.28
CA TYR A 58 -13.33 10.39 -2.10
C TYR A 58 -13.04 11.47 -1.06
N CYS A 59 -11.77 11.83 -0.84
CA CYS A 59 -11.39 12.94 0.05
C CYS A 59 -11.96 14.27 -0.45
N ARG A 60 -11.82 14.57 -1.75
CA ARG A 60 -12.34 15.80 -2.35
C ARG A 60 -13.86 15.88 -2.29
N LYS A 61 -14.55 14.75 -2.55
CA LYS A 61 -16.01 14.67 -2.39
C LYS A 61 -16.44 14.84 -0.94
N ALA A 62 -15.73 14.24 0.00
CA ALA A 62 -16.05 14.35 1.42
C ALA A 62 -15.88 15.78 1.94
N GLU A 63 -14.80 16.46 1.52
CA GLU A 63 -14.53 17.87 1.85
C GLU A 63 -15.64 18.83 1.38
N ASN A 64 -16.25 18.54 0.22
CA ASN A 64 -17.38 19.32 -0.29
C ASN A 64 -18.67 19.12 0.52
N ILE A 65 -18.80 18.00 1.25
CA ILE A 65 -20.01 17.68 2.02
C ILE A 65 -19.86 18.17 3.47
N ILE A 66 -18.72 17.87 4.11
CA ILE A 66 -18.43 18.25 5.49
C ILE A 66 -17.00 18.77 5.54
N LYS A 67 -16.78 19.92 6.18
CA LYS A 67 -15.44 20.44 6.45
C LYS A 67 -15.08 20.17 7.89
N VAL A 68 -14.21 19.19 8.10
CA VAL A 68 -13.67 18.84 9.42
C VAL A 68 -12.23 19.33 9.52
N GLU A 69 -11.99 20.25 10.45
CA GLU A 69 -10.63 20.73 10.71
C GLU A 69 -9.81 19.68 11.49
N PRO A 70 -8.58 19.36 11.05
CA PRO A 70 -7.68 18.52 11.82
C PRO A 70 -7.23 19.23 13.10
N GLY A 71 -6.95 18.46 14.16
CA GLY A 71 -6.39 19.02 15.38
C GLY A 71 -5.03 19.68 15.13
N LYS A 72 -4.75 20.81 15.80
CA LYS A 72 -3.51 21.61 15.62
C LYS A 72 -2.20 20.81 15.75
N LYS A 73 -2.22 19.68 16.47
CA LYS A 73 -1.06 18.79 16.65
C LYS A 73 -0.85 17.80 15.49
N ASP A 74 -1.92 17.44 14.78
CA ASP A 74 -1.90 16.44 13.72
C ASP A 74 -1.69 17.08 12.33
N LEU A 75 -2.01 18.36 12.20
CA LEU A 75 -1.88 19.15 10.97
C LEU A 75 -0.47 19.07 10.33
N PRO A 76 0.64 19.40 11.03
CA PRO A 76 1.97 19.34 10.40
C PRO A 76 2.39 17.91 10.05
N ARG A 77 1.95 16.91 10.82
CA ARG A 77 2.24 15.49 10.55
C ARG A 77 1.49 15.00 9.32
N LEU A 78 0.25 15.45 9.13
CA LEU A 78 -0.57 15.11 7.99
C LEU A 78 -0.06 15.78 6.72
N GLU A 79 0.33 17.05 6.77
CA GLU A 79 0.92 17.78 5.64
C GLU A 79 2.19 17.09 5.14
N MET A 80 3.12 16.79 6.06
CA MET A 80 4.35 16.08 5.71
C MET A 80 4.07 14.69 5.11
N ALA A 81 3.06 13.98 5.63
CA ALA A 81 2.68 12.67 5.10
C ALA A 81 2.05 12.76 3.71
N ILE A 82 1.20 13.77 3.46
CA ILE A 82 0.57 14.02 2.16
C ILE A 82 1.63 14.35 1.12
N GLU A 83 2.59 15.21 1.46
CA GLU A 83 3.69 15.57 0.56
C GLU A 83 4.57 14.36 0.25
N THR A 84 4.97 13.59 1.28
CA THR A 84 5.79 12.38 1.11
C THR A 84 5.08 11.35 0.22
N ALA A 85 3.78 11.17 0.41
CA ALA A 85 2.97 10.23 -0.38
C ALA A 85 2.56 10.78 -1.76
N HIS A 86 2.95 12.02 -2.10
CA HIS A 86 2.58 12.70 -3.34
C HIS A 86 1.07 12.75 -3.61
N LEU A 87 0.25 12.91 -2.56
CA LEU A 87 -1.21 12.92 -2.64
C LEU A 87 -1.74 14.32 -2.96
N ASP A 88 -2.69 14.43 -3.89
CA ASP A 88 -3.39 15.68 -4.22
C ASP A 88 -4.65 15.88 -3.35
N VAL A 89 -4.45 15.98 -2.03
CA VAL A 89 -5.54 16.13 -1.03
C VAL A 89 -5.19 17.15 0.04
N SER A 90 -6.19 17.88 0.52
CA SER A 90 -6.05 18.73 1.70
C SER A 90 -6.09 17.90 2.98
N PRO A 91 -5.39 18.30 4.06
CA PRO A 91 -5.52 17.67 5.38
C PRO A 91 -6.97 17.64 5.88
N MET A 92 -7.77 18.66 5.52
CA MET A 92 -9.20 18.74 5.81
C MET A 92 -10.00 17.66 5.08
N GLY A 93 -9.71 17.39 3.80
CA GLY A 93 -10.38 16.36 3.02
C GLY A 93 -10.15 14.94 3.57
N VAL A 94 -8.96 14.67 4.13
CA VAL A 94 -8.65 13.40 4.81
C VAL A 94 -9.53 13.20 6.04
N MET A 95 -9.58 14.21 6.93
CA MET A 95 -10.40 14.14 8.14
C MET A 95 -11.89 14.07 7.84
N SER A 96 -12.33 14.84 6.85
CA SER A 96 -13.71 14.87 6.40
C SER A 96 -14.15 13.51 5.84
N PHE A 97 -13.28 12.84 5.06
CA PHE A 97 -13.54 11.48 4.59
C PHE A 97 -13.63 10.47 5.72
N ALA A 98 -12.74 10.53 6.71
CA ALA A 98 -12.74 9.64 7.86
C ALA A 98 -14.04 9.77 8.68
N VAL A 99 -14.45 11.01 8.98
CA VAL A 99 -15.67 11.29 9.76
C VAL A 99 -16.93 10.95 8.96
N LEU A 100 -17.01 11.32 7.68
CA LEU A 100 -18.16 11.00 6.83
C LEU A 100 -18.36 9.49 6.70
N THR A 101 -17.27 8.74 6.54
CA THR A 101 -17.32 7.27 6.51
C THR A 101 -17.79 6.70 7.85
N GLY A 102 -17.29 7.24 8.97
CA GLY A 102 -17.76 6.85 10.31
C GLY A 102 -19.26 7.10 10.51
N ILE A 103 -19.75 8.29 10.11
CA ILE A 103 -21.18 8.64 10.16
C ILE A 103 -22.00 7.70 9.27
N PHE A 104 -21.53 7.39 8.06
CA PHE A 104 -22.21 6.48 7.16
C PHE A 104 -22.33 5.07 7.75
N VAL A 105 -21.28 4.57 8.40
CA VAL A 105 -21.30 3.26 9.09
C VAL A 105 -22.26 3.27 10.28
N VAL A 106 -22.28 4.35 11.07
CA VAL A 106 -23.25 4.55 12.17
C VAL A 106 -24.68 4.55 11.64
N PHE A 107 -24.95 5.29 10.55
CA PHE A 107 -26.24 5.35 9.90
C PHE A 107 -26.70 3.97 9.40
N LEU A 108 -25.80 3.20 8.78
CA LEU A 108 -26.08 1.83 8.37
C LEU A 108 -26.44 0.94 9.57
N GLY A 109 -25.74 1.09 10.69
CA GLY A 109 -26.05 0.40 11.94
C GLY A 109 -27.45 0.71 12.47
N LEU A 110 -27.85 1.98 12.46
CA LEU A 110 -29.19 2.40 12.86
C LEU A 110 -30.27 1.85 11.90
N LEU A 111 -30.01 1.89 10.59
CA LEU A 111 -30.91 1.35 9.57
C LEU A 111 -31.13 -0.15 9.76
N ILE A 112 -30.06 -0.92 10.02
CA ILE A 112 -30.14 -2.35 10.34
C ILE A 112 -30.99 -2.58 11.60
N GLY A 113 -30.87 -1.71 12.61
CA GLY A 113 -31.68 -1.76 13.82
C GLY A 113 -33.17 -1.59 13.55
N VAL A 114 -33.53 -0.59 12.73
CA VAL A 114 -34.91 -0.32 12.32
C VAL A 114 -35.47 -1.48 11.49
N LEU A 115 -34.70 -2.02 10.54
CA LEU A 115 -35.11 -3.18 9.76
C LEU A 115 -35.32 -4.42 10.65
N SER A 116 -34.41 -4.68 11.60
CA SER A 116 -34.57 -5.79 12.54
C SER A 116 -35.89 -5.68 13.30
N PHE A 117 -36.25 -4.48 13.76
CA PHE A 117 -37.53 -4.24 14.42
C PHE A 117 -38.71 -4.53 13.49
N ALA A 118 -38.66 -4.03 12.25
CA ALA A 118 -39.74 -4.22 11.27
C ALA A 118 -39.98 -5.69 10.91
N PHE A 119 -38.93 -6.51 10.79
CA PHE A 119 -39.06 -7.92 10.40
C PHE A 119 -39.33 -8.89 11.55
N THR A 120 -38.80 -8.63 12.75
CA THR A 120 -38.86 -9.58 13.88
C THR A 120 -39.63 -9.08 15.10
N GLY A 121 -40.18 -7.86 15.06
CA GLY A 121 -40.91 -7.23 16.18
C GLY A 121 -40.06 -6.94 17.42
N THR A 122 -38.77 -7.28 17.39
CA THR A 122 -37.82 -7.14 18.50
C THR A 122 -36.54 -6.45 18.01
N ILE A 123 -36.04 -5.50 18.80
CA ILE A 123 -34.78 -4.81 18.48
C ILE A 123 -33.62 -5.70 18.93
N LYS A 124 -32.89 -6.28 17.97
CA LYS A 124 -31.62 -6.94 18.26
C LYS A 124 -30.53 -5.89 18.45
N ILE A 125 -30.40 -5.35 19.66
CA ILE A 125 -29.51 -4.22 20.02
C ILE A 125 -28.04 -4.44 19.64
N PHE A 126 -27.58 -5.69 19.59
CA PHE A 126 -26.18 -6.02 19.33
C PHE A 126 -25.65 -5.48 17.98
N PHE A 127 -26.36 -5.69 16.88
CA PHE A 127 -25.85 -5.29 15.56
C PHE A 127 -25.76 -3.76 15.42
N PRO A 128 -26.79 -2.96 15.74
CA PRO A 128 -26.68 -1.51 15.70
C PRO A 128 -25.55 -0.98 16.58
N LEU A 129 -25.44 -1.47 17.82
CA LEU A 129 -24.39 -1.03 18.74
C LEU A 129 -22.99 -1.37 18.20
N PHE A 130 -22.83 -2.54 17.60
CA PHE A 130 -21.58 -2.97 17.00
C PHE A 130 -21.16 -2.09 15.82
N PHE A 131 -22.09 -1.78 14.91
CA PHE A 131 -21.83 -0.86 13.80
C PHE A 131 -21.51 0.56 14.28
N ILE A 132 -22.18 1.04 15.33
CA ILE A 132 -21.83 2.33 15.96
C ILE A 132 -20.40 2.32 16.48
N LEU A 133 -20.02 1.26 17.20
CA LEU A 133 -18.67 1.12 17.75
C LEU A 133 -17.61 1.07 16.63
N ILE A 134 -17.85 0.31 15.57
CA ILE A 134 -16.95 0.28 14.40
C ILE A 134 -16.89 1.64 13.72
N GLY A 135 -18.03 2.33 13.56
CA GLY A 135 -18.07 3.64 12.92
C GLY A 135 -17.19 4.64 13.64
N ILE A 136 -17.25 4.67 14.99
CA ILE A 136 -16.43 5.55 15.82
C ILE A 136 -14.96 5.14 15.79
N ILE A 137 -14.65 3.86 16.05
CA ILE A 137 -13.27 3.36 16.10
C ILE A 137 -12.60 3.48 14.72
N GLY A 138 -13.36 3.25 13.64
CA GLY A 138 -12.90 3.26 12.25
C GLY A 138 -12.43 4.63 11.75
N VAL A 139 -12.85 5.73 12.40
CA VAL A 139 -12.36 7.08 12.06
C VAL A 139 -10.84 7.18 12.25
N ILE A 140 -10.30 6.54 13.30
CA ILE A 140 -8.87 6.63 13.66
C ILE A 140 -7.95 6.05 12.56
N PRO A 141 -8.14 4.81 12.08
CA PRO A 141 -7.31 4.29 11.00
C PRO A 141 -7.52 5.05 9.69
N LEU A 142 -8.74 5.50 9.40
CA LEU A 142 -9.06 6.26 8.18
C LEU A 142 -8.36 7.63 8.15
N SER A 143 -8.30 8.33 9.27
CA SER A 143 -7.59 9.61 9.38
C SER A 143 -6.07 9.45 9.29
N LYS A 144 -5.54 8.31 9.73
CA LYS A 144 -4.10 7.98 9.66
C LYS A 144 -3.69 7.33 8.33
N LEU A 145 -4.58 7.20 7.35
CA LEU A 145 -4.26 6.60 6.06
C LEU A 145 -3.11 7.29 5.31
N PRO A 146 -3.03 8.64 5.23
CA PRO A 146 -1.89 9.28 4.56
C PRO A 146 -0.57 8.96 5.23
N ILE A 147 -0.54 8.87 6.57
CA ILE A 147 0.65 8.50 7.33
C ILE A 147 1.07 7.06 6.99
N PHE A 148 0.11 6.14 6.88
CA PHE A 148 0.38 4.77 6.48
C PHE A 148 0.92 4.68 5.04
N LEU A 149 0.34 5.45 4.10
CA LEU A 149 0.81 5.54 2.72
C LEU A 149 2.21 6.15 2.62
N ALA A 150 2.48 7.21 3.37
CA ALA A 150 3.79 7.85 3.46
C ALA A 150 4.84 6.89 4.03
N ASN A 151 4.52 6.15 5.09
CA ASN A 151 5.42 5.13 5.62
C ASN A 151 5.68 4.02 4.61
N LYS A 152 4.66 3.58 3.87
CA LYS A 152 4.84 2.60 2.79
C LYS A 152 5.74 3.14 1.67
N TRP A 153 5.60 4.42 1.31
CA TRP A 153 6.49 5.09 0.36
C TRP A 153 7.93 5.10 0.89
N ARG A 154 8.13 5.57 2.12
CA ARG A 154 9.43 5.62 2.79
C ARG A 154 10.10 4.26 2.86
N LEU A 155 9.39 3.20 3.24
CA LEU A 155 9.93 1.84 3.26
C LEU A 155 10.45 1.41 1.89
N LYS A 156 9.67 1.67 0.83
CA LYS A 156 10.07 1.34 -0.54
C LYS A 156 11.25 2.19 -1.02
N ALA A 157 11.28 3.49 -0.69
CA ALA A 157 12.39 4.39 -1.02
C ALA A 157 13.67 3.97 -0.27
N SER A 158 13.53 3.61 1.00
CA SER A 158 14.61 3.15 1.86
C SER A 158 15.35 1.96 1.23
N ASN A 159 14.60 1.00 0.67
CA ASN A 159 15.18 -0.17 -0.02
C ASN A 159 16.12 0.20 -1.19
N GLN A 160 16.01 1.41 -1.75
CA GLN A 160 16.83 1.88 -2.87
C GLN A 160 17.96 2.83 -2.41
N MET A 161 18.06 3.16 -1.12
CA MET A 161 19.03 4.15 -0.60
C MET A 161 20.47 3.69 -0.71
N VAL A 162 20.76 2.45 -0.33
CA VAL A 162 22.12 1.87 -0.46
C VAL A 162 22.56 1.93 -1.93
N LEU A 163 21.68 1.52 -2.84
CA LEU A 163 21.95 1.53 -4.27
C LEU A 163 22.09 2.96 -4.83
N CYS A 164 21.29 3.90 -4.34
CA CYS A 164 21.40 5.31 -4.67
C CYS A 164 22.78 5.86 -4.28
N ILE A 165 23.20 5.68 -3.03
CA ILE A 165 24.53 6.11 -2.57
C ILE A 165 25.62 5.43 -3.38
N LEU A 166 25.49 4.13 -3.66
CA LEU A 166 26.44 3.40 -4.50
C LEU A 166 26.57 4.04 -5.90
N TYR A 167 25.45 4.33 -6.59
CA TYR A 167 25.49 4.97 -7.91
C TYR A 167 26.04 6.39 -7.87
N VAL A 168 25.66 7.20 -6.87
CA VAL A 168 26.21 8.56 -6.70
C VAL A 168 27.71 8.48 -6.46
N VAL A 169 28.17 7.63 -5.55
CA VAL A 169 29.60 7.44 -5.24
C VAL A 169 30.38 6.94 -6.47
N MET A 170 29.85 5.95 -7.20
CA MET A 170 30.50 5.44 -8.41
C MET A 170 30.67 6.53 -9.48
N TYR A 171 29.65 7.35 -9.70
CA TYR A 171 29.74 8.46 -10.64
C TYR A 171 30.73 9.54 -10.16
N MET A 172 30.64 9.91 -8.88
CA MET A 172 31.49 10.93 -8.25
C MET A 172 32.97 10.55 -8.27
N ARG A 173 33.31 9.26 -8.17
CA ARG A 173 34.71 8.80 -8.30
C ARG A 173 35.31 9.16 -9.64
N HIS A 174 34.55 8.96 -10.71
CA HIS A 174 34.99 9.25 -12.08
C HIS A 174 34.98 10.75 -12.38
N THR A 175 33.90 11.44 -12.01
CA THR A 175 33.70 12.87 -12.29
C THR A 175 33.10 13.56 -11.08
N SER A 176 33.79 14.58 -10.56
CA SER A 176 33.38 15.34 -9.36
C SER A 176 32.25 16.35 -9.68
N ASN A 177 31.09 15.83 -10.08
CA ASN A 177 29.90 16.62 -10.39
C ASN A 177 28.67 15.98 -9.73
N LEU A 178 28.19 16.61 -8.65
CA LEU A 178 27.06 16.13 -7.85
C LEU A 178 25.77 16.08 -8.64
N GLU A 179 25.51 17.07 -9.50
CA GLU A 179 24.30 17.14 -10.30
C GLU A 179 24.18 15.93 -11.23
N HIS A 180 25.25 15.63 -11.96
CA HIS A 180 25.27 14.48 -12.85
C HIS A 180 25.25 13.16 -12.09
N ALA A 181 25.89 13.10 -10.90
CA ALA A 181 25.85 11.91 -10.06
C ALA A 181 24.42 11.59 -9.57
N ILE A 182 23.67 12.61 -9.11
CA ILE A 182 22.27 12.46 -8.69
C ILE A 182 21.40 12.10 -9.90
N ARG A 183 21.62 12.73 -11.06
CA ARG A 183 20.91 12.41 -12.31
C ARG A 183 21.14 10.95 -12.73
N PHE A 184 22.40 10.50 -12.68
CA PHE A 184 22.78 9.13 -12.96
C PHE A 184 22.09 8.16 -12.01
N ALA A 185 22.12 8.42 -10.70
CA ALA A 185 21.43 7.59 -9.72
C ALA A 185 19.92 7.53 -10.00
N ALA A 186 19.28 8.67 -10.28
CA ALA A 186 17.84 8.75 -10.57
C ALA A 186 17.40 7.99 -11.84
N GLN A 187 18.31 7.79 -12.81
CA GLN A 187 18.05 6.99 -14.01
C GLN A 187 18.24 5.49 -13.79
N HIS A 188 19.07 5.09 -12.83
CA HIS A 188 19.49 3.70 -12.62
C HIS A 188 18.88 3.03 -11.38
N ILE A 189 18.27 3.81 -10.46
CA ILE A 189 17.49 3.26 -9.35
C ILE A 189 16.04 3.05 -9.74
N GLY A 190 15.41 2.07 -9.11
CA GLY A 190 13.97 1.87 -9.22
C GLY A 190 13.16 2.94 -8.48
N MET A 191 11.87 3.00 -8.76
CA MET A 191 10.93 3.73 -7.92
C MET A 191 10.81 3.11 -6.53
N PRO A 192 10.47 3.90 -5.50
CA PRO A 192 10.04 5.31 -5.54
C PRO A 192 11.16 6.36 -5.45
N LEU A 193 12.36 6.00 -5.01
CA LEU A 193 13.44 6.98 -4.77
C LEU A 193 13.88 7.72 -6.05
N ALA A 194 13.84 7.07 -7.22
CA ALA A 194 14.07 7.73 -8.50
C ALA A 194 13.15 8.93 -8.74
N LEU A 195 11.89 8.83 -8.31
CA LEU A 195 10.90 9.89 -8.47
C LEU A 195 11.21 11.06 -7.55
N ASP A 196 11.63 10.75 -6.32
CA ASP A 196 12.01 11.76 -5.34
C ASP A 196 13.25 12.54 -5.80
N LEU A 197 14.25 11.86 -6.38
CA LEU A 197 15.40 12.53 -7.00
C LEU A 197 15.00 13.36 -8.23
N ARG A 198 14.07 12.89 -9.06
CA ARG A 198 13.51 13.69 -10.16
C ARG A 198 12.80 14.96 -9.67
N LYS A 199 12.10 14.88 -8.53
CA LYS A 199 11.48 16.05 -7.89
C LYS A 199 12.52 17.08 -7.47
N VAL A 200 13.69 16.65 -7.00
CA VAL A 200 14.80 17.55 -6.65
C VAL A 200 15.25 18.39 -7.87
N PHE A 201 15.28 17.82 -9.08
CA PHE A 201 15.53 18.62 -10.30
C PHE A 201 14.35 19.52 -10.67
N TRP A 202 13.11 19.01 -10.57
CA TRP A 202 11.89 19.78 -10.83
C TRP A 202 11.77 21.03 -9.94
N ASP A 203 12.15 20.93 -8.66
CA ASP A 203 12.10 22.05 -7.72
C ASP A 203 13.07 23.18 -8.12
N ILE A 204 14.16 22.87 -8.83
CA ILE A 204 15.09 23.88 -9.38
C ILE A 204 14.49 24.56 -10.61
N GLU A 205 13.92 23.78 -11.53
CA GLU A 205 13.31 24.32 -12.76
C GLU A 205 12.08 25.19 -12.49
N THR A 206 11.32 24.85 -11.46
CA THR A 206 10.19 25.67 -11.00
C THR A 206 10.62 26.89 -10.20
N GLY A 207 11.92 27.07 -9.96
CA GLY A 207 12.50 28.22 -9.27
C GLY A 207 12.29 28.20 -7.75
N LYS A 208 11.97 27.05 -7.16
CA LYS A 208 11.86 26.91 -5.69
C LYS A 208 13.24 26.93 -5.02
N PHE A 209 14.25 26.38 -5.67
CA PHE A 209 15.64 26.40 -5.23
C PHE A 209 16.55 26.88 -6.36
N HIS A 210 17.72 27.43 -6.00
CA HIS A 210 18.68 27.93 -6.98
C HIS A 210 19.72 26.92 -7.42
N THR A 211 20.00 25.91 -6.57
CA THR A 211 21.05 24.92 -6.82
C THR A 211 20.59 23.51 -6.47
N ILE A 212 21.22 22.51 -7.11
CA ILE A 212 20.97 21.09 -6.79
C ILE A 212 21.28 20.76 -5.34
N LYS A 213 22.32 21.38 -4.78
CA LYS A 213 22.71 21.23 -3.38
C LYS A 213 21.59 21.66 -2.43
N GLU A 214 21.08 22.87 -2.63
CA GLU A 214 19.99 23.39 -1.79
C GLU A 214 18.72 22.53 -1.89
N SER A 215 18.39 22.07 -3.10
CA SER A 215 17.22 21.22 -3.29
C SER A 215 17.39 19.82 -2.70
N ILE A 216 18.58 19.20 -2.79
CA ILE A 216 18.82 17.88 -2.20
C ILE A 216 18.88 17.97 -0.68
N ASP A 217 19.51 19.01 -0.12
CA ASP A 217 19.53 19.26 1.34
C ASP A 217 18.10 19.40 1.90
N SER A 218 17.24 20.17 1.22
CA SER A 218 15.83 20.28 1.60
C SER A 218 15.09 18.94 1.51
N TYR A 219 15.45 18.08 0.56
CA TYR A 219 14.87 16.75 0.45
C TYR A 219 15.36 15.82 1.56
N LEU A 220 16.66 15.85 1.89
CA LEU A 220 17.31 15.04 2.91
C LEU A 220 16.76 15.34 4.31
N GLU A 221 16.36 16.58 4.59
CA GLU A 221 15.73 16.95 5.87
C GLU A 221 14.45 16.13 6.15
N ASN A 222 13.71 15.71 5.11
CA ASN A 222 12.52 14.86 5.27
C ASN A 222 12.84 13.45 5.79
N TRP A 223 14.11 13.03 5.72
CA TRP A 223 14.60 11.75 6.20
C TRP A 223 15.13 11.80 7.63
N ARG A 224 15.20 12.98 8.25
CA ARG A 224 15.69 13.13 9.61
C ARG A 224 14.83 12.35 10.60
N GLY A 225 15.47 11.54 11.43
CA GLY A 225 14.80 10.62 12.37
C GLY A 225 14.18 9.38 11.72
N TYR A 226 14.31 9.22 10.39
CA TYR A 226 13.95 7.99 9.68
C TYR A 226 15.17 7.27 9.12
N ASN A 227 16.14 7.98 8.55
CA ASN A 227 17.41 7.43 8.05
C ASN A 227 18.49 8.51 8.08
N ASP A 228 19.11 8.66 9.24
CA ASP A 228 20.17 9.65 9.44
C ASP A 228 21.46 9.23 8.72
N GLU A 229 21.67 7.94 8.51
CA GLU A 229 22.85 7.40 7.82
C GLU A 229 22.84 7.78 6.33
N PHE A 230 21.65 7.84 5.72
CA PHE A 230 21.47 8.33 4.35
C PHE A 230 21.81 9.81 4.22
N ILE A 231 21.41 10.62 5.20
CA ILE A 231 21.72 12.06 5.25
C ILE A 231 23.23 12.27 5.42
N GLU A 232 23.84 11.57 6.37
CA GLU A 232 25.29 11.65 6.61
C GLU A 232 26.08 11.21 5.37
N SER A 233 25.63 10.15 4.69
CA SER A 233 26.26 9.69 3.44
C SER A 233 26.24 10.77 2.36
N PHE A 234 25.12 11.46 2.17
CA PHE A 234 25.05 12.59 1.23
C PHE A 234 25.94 13.76 1.64
N HIS A 235 25.95 14.13 2.92
CA HIS A 235 26.83 15.21 3.39
C HIS A 235 28.33 14.87 3.24
N LEU A 236 28.72 13.60 3.38
CA LEU A 236 30.08 13.14 3.08
C LEU A 236 30.41 13.25 1.59
N ILE A 237 29.46 12.88 0.72
CA ILE A 237 29.59 13.06 -0.75
C ILE A 237 29.74 14.54 -1.10
N GLU A 238 28.92 15.42 -0.52
CA GLU A 238 29.02 16.86 -0.73
C GLU A 238 30.34 17.44 -0.22
N SER A 239 30.79 16.98 0.96
CA SER A 239 32.06 17.39 1.55
C SER A 239 33.24 17.03 0.66
N SER A 240 33.15 15.91 -0.08
CA SER A 240 34.18 15.48 -1.04
C SER A 240 34.43 16.50 -2.16
N LEU A 241 33.45 17.34 -2.51
CA LEU A 241 33.61 18.40 -3.53
C LEU A 241 34.56 19.52 -3.08
N TYR A 242 34.76 19.67 -1.77
CA TYR A 242 35.59 20.72 -1.19
C TYR A 242 37.00 20.22 -0.79
N GLU A 243 37.28 18.93 -0.97
CA GLU A 243 38.59 18.37 -0.70
C GLU A 243 39.61 18.78 -1.75
N THR A 244 40.84 19.04 -1.30
CA THR A 244 41.94 19.51 -2.16
C THR A 244 42.78 18.36 -2.72
N THR A 245 42.79 17.21 -2.05
CA THR A 245 43.54 16.02 -2.46
C THR A 245 42.61 14.92 -2.94
N GLU A 246 42.92 14.35 -4.11
CA GLU A 246 42.16 13.26 -4.71
C GLU A 246 42.05 12.03 -3.79
N ASP A 247 43.12 11.67 -3.08
CA ASP A 247 43.09 10.53 -2.14
C ASP A 247 42.05 10.73 -1.02
N ARG A 248 42.00 11.93 -0.43
CA ARG A 248 41.00 12.25 0.61
C ARG A 248 39.60 12.32 0.06
N ARG A 249 39.42 12.86 -1.15
CA ARG A 249 38.14 12.90 -1.84
C ARG A 249 37.57 11.49 -2.01
N VAL A 250 38.40 10.56 -2.50
CA VAL A 250 38.01 9.16 -2.69
C VAL A 250 37.74 8.48 -1.34
N GLU A 251 38.57 8.73 -0.33
CA GLU A 251 38.36 8.21 1.04
C GLU A 251 37.02 8.68 1.65
N LEU A 252 36.63 9.94 1.45
CA LEU A 252 35.32 10.45 1.88
C LEU A 252 34.16 9.78 1.15
N LEU A 253 34.30 9.52 -0.15
CA LEU A 253 33.30 8.78 -0.94
C LEU A 253 33.18 7.32 -0.48
N ASP A 254 34.29 6.67 -0.14
CA ASP A 254 34.32 5.35 0.49
C ASP A 254 33.62 5.37 1.86
N LYS A 255 33.92 6.39 2.67
CA LYS A 255 33.28 6.58 3.97
C LYS A 255 31.77 6.77 3.84
N ALA A 256 31.30 7.56 2.87
CA ALA A 256 29.87 7.72 2.59
C ALA A 256 29.19 6.38 2.28
N LEU A 257 29.80 5.53 1.46
CA LEU A 257 29.26 4.21 1.15
C LEU A 257 29.25 3.29 2.38
N ASN A 258 30.31 3.32 3.19
CA ASN A 258 30.41 2.51 4.40
C ASN A 258 29.36 2.91 5.45
N VAL A 259 29.11 4.21 5.63
CA VAL A 259 28.11 4.72 6.59
C VAL A 259 26.72 4.17 6.29
N ILE A 260 26.25 4.23 5.03
CA ILE A 260 24.93 3.70 4.68
C ILE A 260 24.84 2.17 4.78
N LEU A 261 25.94 1.45 4.48
CA LEU A 261 25.99 -0.01 4.54
C LEU A 261 25.96 -0.51 5.99
N GLU A 262 26.85 0.00 6.83
CA GLU A 262 26.93 -0.38 8.24
C GLU A 262 25.67 0.05 8.99
N GLY A 263 25.21 1.29 8.76
CA GLY A 263 23.95 1.78 9.33
C GLY A 263 22.75 0.91 8.96
N THR A 264 22.65 0.50 7.70
CA THR A 264 21.61 -0.44 7.25
C THR A 264 21.72 -1.78 7.98
N TYR A 265 22.92 -2.32 8.13
CA TYR A 265 23.18 -3.58 8.80
C TYR A 265 22.80 -3.53 10.29
N GLU A 266 23.29 -2.54 11.03
CA GLU A 266 22.96 -2.34 12.44
C GLU A 266 21.46 -2.18 12.68
N ARG A 267 20.78 -1.41 11.83
CA ARG A 267 19.32 -1.23 11.91
C ARG A 267 18.56 -2.53 11.67
N MET A 268 19.02 -3.35 10.72
CA MET A 268 18.44 -4.66 10.47
C MET A 268 18.63 -5.59 11.68
N LEU A 269 19.79 -5.55 12.32
CA LEU A 269 20.08 -6.32 13.53
C LEU A 269 19.16 -5.91 14.69
N HIS A 270 19.02 -4.61 14.96
CA HIS A 270 18.10 -4.09 15.98
C HIS A 270 16.65 -4.47 15.68
N TYR A 271 16.20 -4.32 14.44
CA TYR A 271 14.86 -4.72 14.04
C TYR A 271 14.60 -6.21 14.26
N ALA A 272 15.56 -7.08 13.90
CA ALA A 272 15.43 -8.52 14.10
C ALA A 272 15.25 -8.89 15.58
N HIS A 273 15.95 -8.20 16.49
CA HIS A 273 15.77 -8.37 17.93
C HIS A 273 14.42 -7.83 18.43
N ASP A 274 14.04 -6.63 17.99
CA ASP A 274 12.80 -5.95 18.41
C ASP A 274 11.54 -6.66 17.92
N LEU A 275 11.63 -7.43 16.83
CA LEU A 275 10.53 -8.20 16.28
C LEU A 275 10.01 -9.31 17.19
N LYS A 276 10.82 -9.81 18.13
CA LYS A 276 10.46 -10.95 18.99
C LYS A 276 9.18 -10.69 19.79
N SER A 277 9.07 -9.53 20.42
CA SER A 277 7.91 -9.18 21.26
C SER A 277 6.63 -8.98 20.44
N PRO A 278 6.60 -8.15 19.38
CA PRO A 278 5.42 -7.99 18.53
C PRO A 278 4.95 -9.29 17.87
N ILE A 279 5.85 -10.17 17.43
CA ILE A 279 5.48 -11.48 16.87
C ILE A 279 4.83 -12.36 17.96
N THR A 280 5.36 -12.32 19.18
CA THR A 280 4.76 -13.05 20.31
C THR A 280 3.35 -12.53 20.60
N ILE A 281 3.15 -11.21 20.63
CA ILE A 281 1.81 -10.60 20.80
C ILE A 281 0.87 -11.05 19.68
N LEU A 282 1.33 -11.03 18.43
CA LEU A 282 0.54 -11.47 17.28
C LEU A 282 0.15 -12.95 17.39
N HIS A 283 1.07 -13.81 17.83
CA HIS A 283 0.79 -15.23 18.08
C HIS A 283 -0.22 -15.43 19.22
N MET A 284 -0.06 -14.70 20.33
CA MET A 284 -0.98 -14.79 21.46
C MET A 284 -2.39 -14.32 21.08
N LEU A 285 -2.50 -13.23 20.32
CA LEU A 285 -3.79 -12.68 19.88
C LEU A 285 -4.42 -13.49 18.76
N GLY A 286 -3.63 -13.97 17.80
CA GLY A 286 -4.11 -14.65 16.59
C GLY A 286 -4.33 -16.16 16.75
N VAL A 287 -3.63 -16.81 17.67
CA VAL A 287 -3.68 -18.27 17.84
C VAL A 287 -4.18 -18.65 19.23
N VAL A 288 -3.52 -18.19 20.28
CA VAL A 288 -3.80 -18.65 21.66
C VAL A 288 -5.15 -18.13 22.18
N LEU A 289 -5.45 -16.85 22.00
CA LEU A 289 -6.71 -16.24 22.44
C LEU A 289 -7.95 -16.89 21.80
N PRO A 290 -7.98 -17.21 20.49
CA PRO A 290 -9.05 -18.01 19.90
C PRO A 290 -9.21 -19.40 20.48
N ILE A 291 -8.12 -20.12 20.67
CA ILE A 291 -8.18 -21.48 21.23
C ILE A 291 -8.75 -21.44 22.64
N LEU A 292 -8.22 -20.57 23.50
CA LEU A 292 -8.72 -20.41 24.87
C LEU A 292 -10.18 -19.96 24.89
N GLY A 293 -10.56 -19.01 24.05
CA GLY A 293 -11.93 -18.53 24.03
C GLY A 293 -12.92 -19.56 23.50
N LEU A 294 -12.53 -20.42 22.54
CA LEU A 294 -13.35 -21.57 22.14
C LEU A 294 -13.54 -22.59 23.26
N VAL A 295 -12.49 -22.85 24.04
CA VAL A 295 -12.55 -23.78 25.20
C VAL A 295 -13.42 -23.22 26.32
N VAL A 296 -13.34 -21.91 26.58
CA VAL A 296 -14.10 -21.24 27.66
C VAL A 296 -15.53 -20.87 27.23
N PHE A 297 -15.82 -20.83 25.93
CA PHE A 297 -17.12 -20.43 25.40
C PHE A 297 -18.31 -21.22 25.97
N PRO A 298 -18.28 -22.56 26.07
CA PRO A 298 -19.39 -23.32 26.65
C PRO A 298 -19.73 -22.85 28.07
N LEU A 299 -18.70 -22.58 28.90
CA LEU A 299 -18.88 -22.05 30.25
C LEU A 299 -19.54 -20.66 30.20
N LEU A 300 -19.01 -19.73 29.40
CA LEU A 300 -19.57 -18.39 29.26
C LEU A 300 -21.02 -18.43 28.78
N SER A 301 -21.34 -19.31 27.82
CA SER A 301 -22.70 -19.46 27.30
C SER A 301 -23.68 -20.01 28.35
N ALA A 302 -23.22 -20.95 29.18
CA ALA A 302 -24.01 -21.53 30.26
C ALA A 302 -24.27 -20.53 31.40
N PHE A 303 -23.27 -19.72 31.77
CA PHE A 303 -23.40 -18.72 32.84
C PHE A 303 -24.11 -17.43 32.39
N ALA A 304 -24.00 -17.04 31.11
CA ALA A 304 -24.59 -15.82 30.59
C ALA A 304 -26.10 -15.92 30.28
N GLY A 305 -26.79 -16.99 30.72
CA GLY A 305 -28.24 -17.12 30.62
C GLY A 305 -28.80 -16.97 29.18
N GLY A 306 -28.03 -17.36 28.16
CA GLY A 306 -28.43 -17.25 26.76
C GLY A 306 -28.30 -15.85 26.13
N VAL A 307 -27.72 -14.87 26.84
CA VAL A 307 -27.37 -13.55 26.27
C VAL A 307 -26.32 -13.70 25.16
N ILE A 308 -25.35 -14.60 25.34
CA ILE A 308 -24.31 -14.89 24.36
C ILE A 308 -24.75 -16.03 23.46
N LYS A 309 -25.24 -15.68 22.27
CA LYS A 309 -25.53 -16.58 21.15
C LYS A 309 -24.34 -16.79 20.21
N TRP A 310 -24.42 -17.84 19.38
CA TRP A 310 -23.36 -18.26 18.44
C TRP A 310 -22.93 -17.15 17.46
N TYR A 311 -23.83 -16.24 17.07
CA TYR A 311 -23.49 -15.18 16.11
C TYR A 311 -22.55 -14.11 16.69
N HIS A 312 -22.54 -13.89 18.01
CA HIS A 312 -21.55 -13.00 18.65
C HIS A 312 -20.14 -13.60 18.53
N LEU A 313 -20.05 -14.92 18.74
CA LEU A 313 -18.81 -15.67 18.60
C LEU A 313 -18.31 -15.65 17.16
N ALA A 314 -19.21 -15.92 16.21
CA ALA A 314 -18.89 -15.91 14.79
C ALA A 314 -18.37 -14.53 14.34
N MET A 315 -18.98 -13.43 14.81
CA MET A 315 -18.52 -12.08 14.46
C MET A 315 -17.16 -11.75 15.08
N LEU A 316 -16.95 -12.11 16.35
CA LEU A 316 -15.68 -11.86 17.05
C LEU A 316 -14.52 -12.59 16.37
N TYR A 317 -14.68 -13.89 16.09
CA TYR A 317 -13.59 -14.72 15.59
C TYR A 317 -13.41 -14.67 14.08
N ASN A 318 -14.47 -14.50 13.29
CA ASN A 318 -14.35 -14.51 11.83
C ASN A 318 -14.16 -13.12 11.23
N ILE A 319 -14.46 -12.04 11.96
CA ILE A 319 -14.36 -10.67 11.44
C ILE A 319 -13.41 -9.82 12.28
N ILE A 320 -13.70 -9.64 13.57
CA ILE A 320 -12.96 -8.68 14.41
C ILE A 320 -11.51 -9.12 14.60
N LEU A 321 -11.30 -10.37 15.02
CA LEU A 321 -9.97 -10.87 15.35
C LEU A 321 -9.04 -10.91 14.12
N PRO A 322 -9.46 -11.42 12.95
CA PRO A 322 -8.66 -11.35 11.73
C PRO A 322 -8.32 -9.91 11.33
N MET A 323 -9.26 -8.97 11.46
CA MET A 323 -9.00 -7.54 11.20
C MET A 323 -7.93 -6.96 12.12
N ILE A 324 -8.01 -7.26 13.43
CA ILE A 324 -7.00 -6.81 14.41
C ILE A 324 -5.64 -7.45 14.12
N VAL A 325 -5.60 -8.77 13.89
CA VAL A 325 -4.35 -9.49 13.53
C VAL A 325 -3.75 -8.90 12.26
N PHE A 326 -4.57 -8.66 11.23
CA PHE A 326 -4.11 -8.06 9.98
C PHE A 326 -3.54 -6.66 10.20
N PHE A 327 -4.21 -5.81 10.99
CA PHE A 327 -3.74 -4.46 11.29
C PHE A 327 -2.43 -4.46 12.09
N VAL A 328 -2.33 -5.30 13.13
CA VAL A 328 -1.11 -5.44 13.92
C VAL A 328 0.02 -6.01 13.07
N GLY A 329 -0.24 -7.06 12.30
CA GLY A 329 0.74 -7.68 11.41
C GLY A 329 1.27 -6.71 10.36
N THR A 330 0.38 -5.98 9.68
CA THR A 330 0.79 -4.96 8.70
C THR A 330 1.60 -3.83 9.33
N ASN A 331 1.27 -3.40 10.56
CA ASN A 331 2.05 -2.41 11.29
C ASN A 331 3.45 -2.91 11.70
N ILE A 332 3.58 -4.20 12.04
CA ILE A 332 4.89 -4.83 12.33
C ILE A 332 5.75 -4.89 11.07
N LEU A 333 5.16 -5.30 9.93
CA LEU A 333 5.85 -5.34 8.64
C LEU A 333 6.23 -3.93 8.15
N ALA A 334 5.44 -2.91 8.48
CA ALA A 334 5.70 -1.53 8.12
C ALA A 334 6.87 -0.88 8.88
N LYS A 335 7.54 -1.61 9.78
CA LYS A 335 8.74 -1.15 10.50
C LYS A 335 10.03 -1.80 10.01
N ARG A 336 9.97 -2.66 9.00
CA ARG A 336 11.16 -3.33 8.47
C ARG A 336 12.17 -2.31 7.93
N PRO A 337 13.45 -2.38 8.34
CA PRO A 337 14.53 -1.63 7.72
C PRO A 337 14.70 -2.02 6.25
N THR A 338 15.58 -1.27 5.60
CA THR A 338 16.02 -1.46 4.22
C THR A 338 16.32 -2.94 3.94
N GLY A 339 15.63 -3.49 2.96
CA GLY A 339 15.95 -4.79 2.37
C GLY A 339 15.97 -4.65 0.86
N TYR A 340 16.68 -5.52 0.16
CA TYR A 340 16.63 -5.57 -1.30
C TYR A 340 15.16 -5.81 -1.72
N GLY A 341 14.48 -4.76 -2.16
CA GLY A 341 13.13 -4.86 -2.69
C GLY A 341 13.25 -5.11 -4.18
N GLU A 342 12.73 -6.24 -4.64
CA GLU A 342 12.44 -6.45 -6.06
C GLU A 342 11.77 -5.19 -6.61
N ALA A 343 12.27 -4.69 -7.75
CA ALA A 343 11.60 -3.63 -8.48
C ALA A 343 10.16 -4.11 -8.71
N GLU A 344 9.18 -3.42 -8.12
CA GLU A 344 7.77 -3.72 -8.38
C GLU A 344 7.55 -3.48 -9.88
N ILE A 345 7.47 -4.57 -10.64
CA ILE A 345 7.10 -4.53 -12.05
C ILE A 345 5.77 -3.80 -12.14
N ASP A 346 5.65 -2.80 -13.01
CA ASP A 346 4.39 -2.11 -13.21
C ASP A 346 3.38 -3.01 -13.91
N ILE A 347 2.65 -3.79 -13.10
CA ILE A 347 1.59 -4.70 -13.54
C ILE A 347 0.47 -3.93 -14.30
N ASN A 348 0.40 -2.60 -14.17
CA ASN A 348 -0.62 -1.77 -14.81
C ASN A 348 -0.21 -1.14 -16.14
N SER A 349 1.02 -1.41 -16.60
CA SER A 349 1.46 -0.97 -17.91
C SER A 349 0.52 -1.55 -19.00
N PRO A 350 0.23 -0.81 -20.08
CA PRO A 350 -0.64 -1.29 -21.16
C PRO A 350 -0.20 -2.66 -21.72
N GLN A 351 1.11 -2.93 -21.68
CA GLN A 351 1.73 -4.16 -22.16
C GLN A 351 1.47 -5.36 -21.25
N PHE A 352 1.22 -5.16 -19.94
CA PHE A 352 0.87 -6.23 -19.01
C PHE A 352 -0.63 -6.51 -18.91
N LYS A 353 -1.47 -5.54 -19.28
CA LYS A 353 -2.93 -5.71 -19.23
C LYS A 353 -3.43 -6.87 -20.10
N GLN A 354 -2.84 -7.05 -21.28
CA GLN A 354 -3.23 -8.11 -22.23
C GLN A 354 -3.05 -9.53 -21.66
N TYR A 355 -2.01 -9.75 -20.85
CA TYR A 355 -1.72 -11.06 -20.23
C TYR A 355 -2.61 -11.38 -19.02
N ARG A 356 -3.41 -10.41 -18.56
CA ARG A 356 -4.36 -10.58 -17.45
C ARG A 356 -5.71 -11.13 -17.90
N PHE A 357 -6.02 -11.02 -19.19
CA PHE A 357 -7.30 -11.43 -19.77
C PHE A 357 -7.18 -12.84 -20.34
N TYR A 358 -8.25 -13.62 -20.19
CA TYR A 358 -8.31 -14.91 -20.86
C TYR A 358 -8.55 -14.67 -22.35
N ARG A 359 -7.64 -15.16 -23.20
CA ARG A 359 -7.77 -15.15 -24.65
C ARG A 359 -8.65 -16.33 -25.08
N LEU A 360 -9.94 -16.06 -25.31
CA LEU A 360 -10.86 -17.07 -25.81
C LEU A 360 -10.89 -16.98 -27.35
N LYS A 361 -10.33 -17.99 -28.02
CA LYS A 361 -10.35 -18.10 -29.49
C LYS A 361 -11.70 -18.68 -29.94
N LEU A 362 -12.64 -17.80 -30.30
CA LEU A 362 -13.86 -18.17 -31.01
C LEU A 362 -13.62 -17.99 -32.51
N GLY A 363 -13.08 -19.02 -33.16
CA GLY A 363 -12.76 -18.99 -34.59
C GLY A 363 -11.69 -17.93 -34.93
N VAL A 364 -12.05 -16.93 -35.75
CA VAL A 364 -11.13 -15.89 -36.28
C VAL A 364 -11.02 -14.66 -35.37
N LYS A 365 -11.88 -14.52 -34.35
CA LYS A 365 -11.85 -13.38 -33.42
C LYS A 365 -11.31 -13.79 -32.05
N GLU A 366 -10.29 -13.08 -31.61
CA GLU A 366 -9.79 -13.16 -30.23
C GLU A 366 -10.60 -12.20 -29.36
N VAL A 367 -11.33 -12.75 -28.38
CA VAL A 367 -12.07 -11.94 -27.39
C VAL A 367 -11.34 -12.03 -26.06
N LEU A 368 -10.99 -10.87 -25.51
CA LEU A 368 -10.37 -10.73 -24.19
C LEU A 368 -11.47 -10.70 -23.13
N ILE A 369 -11.58 -11.77 -22.35
CA ILE A 369 -12.58 -11.87 -21.28
C ILE A 369 -11.89 -11.68 -19.93
N ASN A 370 -12.47 -10.82 -19.07
CA ASN A 370 -12.01 -10.69 -17.69
C ASN A 370 -12.25 -12.03 -16.96
N PRO A 371 -11.22 -12.64 -16.34
CA PRO A 371 -11.34 -13.93 -15.65
C PRO A 371 -12.45 -13.95 -14.59
N LEU A 372 -12.82 -12.78 -14.05
CA LEU A 372 -13.92 -12.63 -13.11
C LEU A 372 -15.26 -13.14 -13.69
N TYR A 373 -15.56 -12.87 -14.96
CA TYR A 373 -16.82 -13.29 -15.58
C TYR A 373 -16.90 -14.80 -15.84
N LEU A 374 -15.75 -15.48 -15.96
CA LEU A 374 -15.69 -16.94 -16.08
C LEU A 374 -15.87 -17.62 -14.71
N VAL A 375 -15.36 -17.00 -13.67
CA VAL A 375 -15.34 -17.54 -12.31
C VAL A 375 -16.67 -17.31 -11.58
N LEU A 376 -17.32 -16.17 -11.81
CA LEU A 376 -18.57 -15.80 -11.15
C LEU A 376 -19.71 -16.83 -11.32
N PRO A 377 -20.00 -17.36 -12.53
CA PRO A 377 -21.05 -18.36 -12.70
C PRO A 377 -20.70 -19.69 -12.00
N ILE A 378 -19.43 -20.10 -12.02
CA ILE A 378 -18.98 -21.30 -11.32
C ILE A 378 -19.22 -21.12 -9.81
N LEU A 379 -18.76 -20.01 -9.23
CA LEU A 379 -18.99 -19.70 -7.83
C LEU A 379 -20.48 -19.68 -7.48
N PHE A 380 -21.29 -19.04 -8.33
CA PHE A 380 -22.73 -18.93 -8.12
C PHE A 380 -23.42 -20.31 -8.08
N VAL A 381 -23.07 -21.20 -9.00
CA VAL A 381 -23.62 -22.57 -9.04
C VAL A 381 -23.29 -23.32 -7.75
N PHE A 382 -22.03 -23.32 -7.32
CA PHE A 382 -21.62 -24.00 -6.08
C PHE A 382 -22.27 -23.40 -4.83
N LEU A 383 -22.39 -22.07 -4.75
CA LEU A 383 -23.10 -21.41 -3.64
C LEU A 383 -24.59 -21.73 -3.64
N LEU A 384 -25.24 -21.74 -4.80
CA LEU A 384 -26.66 -22.06 -4.92
C LEU A 384 -26.95 -23.48 -4.41
N PHE A 385 -26.14 -24.46 -4.81
CA PHE A 385 -26.26 -25.83 -4.31
C PHE A 385 -25.90 -25.95 -2.82
N GLY A 386 -24.89 -25.22 -2.35
CA GLY A 386 -24.49 -25.25 -0.95
C GLY A 386 -25.51 -24.61 0.01
N PHE A 387 -26.19 -23.55 -0.43
CA PHE A 387 -27.26 -22.87 0.33
C PHE A 387 -28.64 -23.49 0.13
N LEU A 388 -28.79 -24.47 -0.78
CA LEU A 388 -30.06 -25.12 -1.07
C LEU A 388 -30.79 -25.65 0.18
N PRO A 389 -30.14 -26.29 1.17
CA PRO A 389 -30.81 -26.71 2.40
C PRO A 389 -31.40 -25.55 3.21
N LEU A 390 -30.80 -24.37 3.16
CA LEU A 390 -31.33 -23.19 3.87
C LEU A 390 -32.49 -22.54 3.10
N LEU A 391 -32.43 -22.54 1.77
CA LEU A 391 -33.53 -22.09 0.92
C LEU A 391 -34.76 -22.98 1.06
N ILE A 392 -34.56 -24.30 1.10
CA ILE A 392 -35.63 -25.28 1.33
C ILE A 392 -36.24 -25.09 2.72
N PHE A 393 -35.43 -24.89 3.75
CA PHE A 393 -35.92 -24.58 5.10
C PHE A 393 -36.80 -23.33 5.13
N TRP A 394 -36.44 -22.29 4.38
CA TRP A 394 -37.23 -21.06 4.30
C TRP A 394 -38.55 -21.24 3.54
N ALA A 395 -38.56 -22.07 2.50
CA ALA A 395 -39.75 -22.35 1.70
C ALA A 395 -40.71 -23.33 2.39
N ASN A 396 -40.20 -24.44 2.94
CA ASN A 396 -40.96 -25.48 3.61
C ASN A 396 -40.09 -26.16 4.71
N PRO A 397 -40.26 -25.79 6.00
CA PRO A 397 -39.46 -26.32 7.11
C PRO A 397 -39.64 -27.82 7.37
N THR A 398 -40.69 -28.44 6.81
CA THR A 398 -41.04 -29.86 6.98
C THR A 398 -40.61 -30.73 5.80
N TYR A 399 -40.08 -30.14 4.73
CA TYR A 399 -39.67 -30.89 3.56
C TYR A 399 -38.37 -31.62 3.83
N ASP A 400 -38.36 -32.94 3.66
CA ASP A 400 -37.16 -33.76 3.75
C ASP A 400 -37.09 -34.72 2.55
N LEU A 401 -35.88 -35.03 2.13
CA LEU A 401 -35.60 -36.03 1.10
C LEU A 401 -35.23 -37.33 1.82
N GLU A 402 -36.16 -38.28 1.85
CA GLU A 402 -35.95 -39.58 2.48
C GLU A 402 -35.33 -40.57 1.48
N ILE A 403 -34.17 -41.14 1.81
CA ILE A 403 -33.57 -42.28 1.10
C ILE A 403 -33.52 -43.45 2.07
N GLY A 404 -34.52 -44.34 2.00
CA GLY A 404 -34.67 -45.44 2.95
C GLY A 404 -34.92 -44.94 4.37
N THR A 405 -34.10 -45.35 5.34
CA THR A 405 -34.20 -44.89 6.75
C THR A 405 -33.42 -43.62 7.04
N LEU A 406 -32.75 -43.03 6.04
CA LEU A 406 -31.91 -41.85 6.19
C LEU A 406 -32.65 -40.60 5.70
N ARG A 407 -32.77 -39.62 6.60
CA ARG A 407 -33.23 -38.26 6.32
C ARG A 407 -32.06 -37.41 5.83
N LEU A 408 -32.13 -36.86 4.61
CA LEU A 408 -31.03 -36.10 4.01
C LEU A 408 -30.86 -34.71 4.62
N LEU A 409 -31.95 -34.02 4.95
CA LEU A 409 -31.94 -32.65 5.48
C LEU A 409 -32.19 -32.62 7.00
N ASP A 410 -33.05 -33.51 7.52
CA ASP A 410 -33.35 -33.72 8.95
C ASP A 410 -33.56 -32.40 9.72
N TYR A 411 -34.64 -31.69 9.39
CA TYR A 411 -35.08 -30.52 10.16
C TYR A 411 -35.82 -30.98 11.42
N LYS A 412 -35.43 -30.45 12.58
CA LYS A 412 -36.06 -30.75 13.87
C LYS A 412 -37.02 -29.64 14.26
N CYS A 413 -38.30 -29.96 14.24
CA CYS A 413 -39.35 -29.06 14.71
C CYS A 413 -39.80 -29.44 16.13
N THR A 414 -39.66 -28.51 17.06
CA THR A 414 -40.15 -28.64 18.45
C THR A 414 -41.23 -27.58 18.66
N GLY A 415 -42.50 -27.96 18.51
CA GLY A 415 -43.61 -26.99 18.48
C GLY A 415 -43.64 -26.15 17.20
N GLU A 416 -43.84 -24.84 17.30
CA GLU A 416 -43.82 -23.89 16.16
C GLU A 416 -42.40 -23.52 15.67
N GLN A 417 -41.35 -23.92 16.41
CA GLN A 417 -39.97 -23.61 16.06
C GLN A 417 -39.29 -24.80 15.40
N CYS A 418 -39.03 -24.68 14.10
CA CYS A 418 -38.17 -25.58 13.36
C CYS A 418 -36.72 -25.11 13.40
N THR A 419 -35.79 -26.03 13.60
CA THR A 419 -34.35 -25.81 13.64
C THR A 419 -33.65 -26.89 12.84
N GLY A 420 -32.63 -26.52 12.07
CA GLY A 420 -31.93 -27.43 11.17
C GLY A 420 -31.32 -26.66 10.00
N PRO A 421 -30.66 -27.35 9.06
CA PRO A 421 -30.63 -28.80 8.84
C PRO A 421 -29.55 -29.55 9.66
N TYR A 422 -29.82 -30.79 10.06
CA TYR A 422 -28.87 -31.68 10.75
C TYR A 422 -28.51 -32.95 9.97
N GLY A 423 -29.14 -33.17 8.81
CA GLY A 423 -28.95 -34.37 8.01
C GLY A 423 -27.59 -34.45 7.30
N LEU A 424 -27.18 -35.67 6.95
CA LEU A 424 -25.93 -35.95 6.24
C LEU A 424 -25.87 -35.28 4.86
N GLY A 425 -27.01 -35.16 4.18
CA GLY A 425 -27.10 -34.49 2.88
C GLY A 425 -26.82 -33.00 2.97
N ALA A 426 -27.36 -32.34 4.00
CA ALA A 426 -27.07 -30.94 4.26
C ALA A 426 -25.59 -30.69 4.58
N LEU A 427 -24.95 -31.61 5.32
CA LEU A 427 -23.51 -31.56 5.58
C LEU A 427 -22.70 -31.66 4.28
N ILE A 428 -23.01 -32.62 3.40
CA ILE A 428 -22.33 -32.76 2.10
C ILE A 428 -22.53 -31.50 1.24
N LEU A 429 -23.75 -30.97 1.18
CA LEU A 429 -24.04 -29.74 0.43
C LEU A 429 -23.29 -28.54 1.02
N SER A 430 -23.16 -28.45 2.35
CA SER A 430 -22.39 -27.38 2.99
C SER A 430 -20.92 -27.36 2.57
N LEU A 431 -20.32 -28.52 2.24
CA LEU A 431 -18.93 -28.62 1.77
C LEU A 431 -18.73 -28.04 0.35
N LEU A 432 -19.82 -27.88 -0.42
CA LEU A 432 -19.78 -27.22 -1.73
C LEU A 432 -19.51 -25.71 -1.62
N ILE A 433 -19.85 -25.09 -0.48
CA ILE A 433 -19.60 -23.66 -0.23
C ILE A 433 -18.08 -23.37 -0.21
N PRO A 434 -17.26 -23.98 0.68
CA PRO A 434 -15.82 -23.73 0.68
C PRO A 434 -15.15 -24.24 -0.60
N LEU A 435 -15.61 -25.35 -1.18
CA LEU A 435 -15.08 -25.88 -2.44
C LEU A 435 -15.31 -24.91 -3.61
N GLY A 436 -16.52 -24.34 -3.71
CA GLY A 436 -16.85 -23.35 -4.73
C GLY A 436 -15.99 -22.10 -4.64
N ILE A 437 -15.79 -21.59 -3.42
CA ILE A 437 -14.90 -20.45 -3.15
C ILE A 437 -13.45 -20.77 -3.52
N ALA A 438 -12.95 -21.96 -3.15
CA ALA A 438 -11.59 -22.39 -3.44
C ALA A 438 -11.35 -22.57 -4.95
N LEU A 439 -12.25 -23.25 -5.65
CA LEU A 439 -12.18 -23.43 -7.12
C LEU A 439 -12.26 -22.09 -7.84
N ALA A 440 -13.16 -21.20 -7.42
CA ALA A 440 -13.31 -19.89 -8.00
C ALA A 440 -12.02 -19.07 -7.88
N MET A 441 -11.44 -18.98 -6.67
CA MET A 441 -10.18 -18.27 -6.46
C MET A 441 -9.02 -18.93 -7.21
N GLY A 442 -8.91 -20.26 -7.15
CA GLY A 442 -7.86 -21.01 -7.83
C GLY A 442 -7.88 -20.80 -9.35
N LEU A 443 -9.05 -20.88 -9.98
CA LEU A 443 -9.23 -20.62 -11.40
C LEU A 443 -8.94 -19.17 -11.76
N TYR A 444 -9.43 -18.20 -10.96
CA TYR A 444 -9.18 -16.78 -11.18
C TYR A 444 -7.68 -16.48 -11.25
N TYR A 445 -6.92 -16.93 -10.25
CA TYR A 445 -5.48 -16.67 -10.20
C TYR A 445 -4.73 -17.47 -11.26
N LYS A 446 -5.07 -18.75 -11.49
CA LYS A 446 -4.46 -19.57 -12.53
C LYS A 446 -4.60 -18.93 -13.92
N ILE A 447 -5.79 -18.43 -14.26
CA ILE A 447 -6.01 -17.76 -15.55
C ILE A 447 -5.22 -16.45 -15.61
N LYS A 448 -5.19 -15.69 -14.51
CA LYS A 448 -4.52 -14.39 -14.43
C LYS A 448 -3.00 -14.49 -14.56
N THR A 449 -2.38 -15.56 -14.05
CA THR A 449 -0.91 -15.70 -13.99
C THR A 449 -0.32 -16.59 -15.08
N LYS A 450 -1.12 -17.44 -15.75
CA LYS A 450 -0.62 -18.41 -16.73
C LYS A 450 0.15 -17.81 -17.91
N GLU A 451 -0.12 -16.56 -18.29
CA GLU A 451 0.61 -15.88 -19.37
C GLU A 451 1.66 -14.87 -18.86
N LEU A 452 1.78 -14.71 -17.54
CA LEU A 452 2.75 -13.81 -16.90
C LEU A 452 4.00 -14.55 -16.38
N ILE A 453 3.90 -15.87 -16.20
CA ILE A 453 4.98 -16.81 -15.87
C ILE A 453 5.29 -17.56 -17.15
#